data_AF-A0A0D6LDV7-F1
#
_entry.id   AF-A0A0D6LDV7-F1
#
_cell.length_a   1.000
_cell.length_b   1.000
_cell.length_c   1.000
_cell.angle_alpha   90.00
_cell.angle_beta   90.00
_cell.angle_gamma   90.00
#
_symmetry.space_group_name_H-M   'P 1'
#
loop_
_entity.id
_entity.type
_entity.pdbx_description
1 polymer ?
#
loop_
_entity_poly.entity_id
_entity_poly.type
_entity_poly.pdbx_seq_one_letter_code
_entity_poly.pdbx_strand_id
1 'polypeptide(L)'
;MDRTHNPEFTAMEIYVSYKDYNWMMDFTERLLEHCAVAVNGTTEAQFGEHKINFRAPYARVTMRQSILDFTGFDISGKTEEELRAAAKGMGIAVDETMGKGKLIDEIFGEKCEGNYIQPTFITDYPKEMSPLCKSHRNDPELTERFELMVCGKEIANAYSELNDPIDQRERFEEQVRLAEKGDDEAGQFIDQDFLRALEYGMPPTSGLGIGMDRLIMFLTNNPSIQEVLFFPQMRPEAKKLTLSDNEKVIYDILSKEKEMHLNDLKDQAGLSNKQWDLGIKALTKMAVLDLINGMMK
;
A
#
# COMPACT_ATOMS: atom_id res chain seq x y z
N MET A 1 -6.46 5.38 -5.55
CA MET A 1 -7.35 5.26 -4.38
C MET A 1 -8.15 3.99 -4.55
N ASP A 2 -7.76 2.97 -3.79
CA ASP A 2 -8.55 1.76 -3.61
C ASP A 2 -9.53 1.96 -2.43
N ARG A 3 -10.16 0.87 -1.99
CA ARG A 3 -11.21 0.88 -0.97
C ARG A 3 -10.67 0.89 0.47
N THR A 4 -9.36 0.72 0.66
CA THR A 4 -8.72 0.51 1.96
C THR A 4 -7.59 1.50 2.24
N HIS A 5 -7.26 2.38 1.30
CA HIS A 5 -6.22 3.39 1.41
C HIS A 5 -6.74 4.79 1.14
N ASN A 6 -6.44 5.71 2.05
CA ASN A 6 -6.57 7.15 1.90
C ASN A 6 -5.17 7.77 2.04
N PRO A 7 -4.82 8.84 1.30
CA PRO A 7 -3.48 9.43 1.37
C PRO A 7 -3.05 9.86 2.79
N GLU A 8 -4.02 10.24 3.61
CA GLU A 8 -3.85 10.47 5.04
C GLU A 8 -4.71 9.47 5.81
N PHE A 9 -4.16 8.86 6.85
CA PHE A 9 -4.84 7.85 7.65
C PHE A 9 -4.39 7.93 9.12
N THR A 10 -5.13 7.29 10.01
CA THR A 10 -4.86 7.26 11.45
C THR A 10 -4.14 5.97 11.82
N ALA A 11 -2.93 6.10 12.34
CA ALA A 11 -2.19 5.01 12.96
C ALA A 11 -2.09 5.22 14.47
N MET A 12 -2.10 4.11 15.22
CA MET A 12 -1.68 4.08 16.62
C MET A 12 -0.35 3.33 16.69
N GLU A 13 0.67 3.95 17.26
CA GLU A 13 1.94 3.28 17.57
C GLU A 13 2.18 3.23 19.07
N ILE A 14 2.63 2.08 19.56
CA ILE A 14 3.13 1.91 20.93
C ILE A 14 4.48 1.22 20.93
N TYR A 15 5.30 1.57 21.91
CA TYR A 15 6.60 0.95 22.15
C TYR A 15 6.70 0.57 23.62
N VAL A 16 7.06 -0.69 23.90
CA VAL A 16 7.16 -1.22 25.26
C VAL A 16 8.54 -1.80 25.49
N SER A 17 9.29 -1.19 26.40
CA SER A 17 10.62 -1.65 26.78
C SER A 17 10.58 -2.98 27.54
N TYR A 18 11.65 -3.74 27.40
CA TYR A 18 11.89 -5.06 27.95
C TYR A 18 10.88 -6.13 27.50
N LYS A 19 10.29 -5.96 26.31
CA LYS A 19 9.36 -6.89 25.66
C LYS A 19 9.83 -7.27 24.27
N ASP A 20 9.30 -8.38 23.77
CA ASP A 20 9.56 -8.91 22.43
C ASP A 20 8.23 -9.08 21.66
N TYR A 21 8.33 -9.42 20.38
CA TYR A 21 7.17 -9.61 19.50
C TYR A 21 6.19 -10.69 20.00
N ASN A 22 6.63 -11.69 20.76
CA ASN A 22 5.74 -12.69 21.35
C ASN A 22 4.82 -12.08 22.39
N TRP A 23 5.39 -11.29 23.30
CA TRP A 23 4.59 -10.53 24.26
C TRP A 23 3.64 -9.55 23.55
N MET A 24 4.10 -8.95 22.46
CA MET A 24 3.28 -8.02 21.69
C MET A 24 2.11 -8.71 20.98
N MET A 25 2.25 -9.95 20.50
CA MET A 25 1.12 -10.74 20.01
C MET A 25 0.06 -10.94 21.11
N ASP A 26 0.47 -11.37 22.31
CA ASP A 26 -0.45 -11.56 23.45
C ASP A 26 -1.08 -10.24 23.94
N PHE A 27 -0.38 -9.12 23.76
CA PHE A 27 -0.92 -7.79 24.04
C PHE A 27 -1.95 -7.37 22.99
N THR A 28 -1.64 -7.54 21.71
CA THR A 28 -2.54 -7.21 20.59
C THR A 28 -3.84 -8.01 20.65
N GLU A 29 -3.78 -9.30 20.97
CA GLU A 29 -4.98 -10.12 21.19
C GLU A 29 -5.91 -9.50 22.25
N ARG A 30 -5.37 -9.19 23.43
CA ARG A 30 -6.15 -8.59 24.54
C ARG A 30 -6.68 -7.20 24.19
N LEU A 31 -5.89 -6.40 23.48
CA LEU A 31 -6.28 -5.06 23.05
C LEU A 31 -7.48 -5.13 22.09
N LEU A 32 -7.38 -5.96 21.05
CA LEU A 32 -8.42 -6.06 20.03
C LEU A 32 -9.68 -6.74 20.56
N GLU A 33 -9.55 -7.75 21.41
CA GLU A 33 -10.69 -8.35 22.11
C GLU A 33 -11.43 -7.30 22.96
N HIS A 34 -10.69 -6.49 23.72
CA HIS A 34 -11.26 -5.41 24.51
C HIS A 34 -12.00 -4.39 23.64
N CYS A 35 -11.41 -3.95 22.53
CA CYS A 35 -12.04 -3.03 21.57
C CYS A 35 -13.33 -3.63 20.99
N ALA A 36 -13.31 -4.90 20.56
CA ALA A 36 -14.49 -5.56 20.01
C ALA A 36 -15.64 -5.61 21.03
N VAL A 37 -15.35 -6.01 22.28
CA VAL A 37 -16.37 -6.03 23.34
C VAL A 37 -16.88 -4.63 23.67
N ALA A 38 -15.99 -3.63 23.72
CA ALA A 38 -16.38 -2.25 24.02
C ALA A 38 -17.30 -1.64 22.96
N VAL A 39 -17.06 -1.95 21.67
CA VAL A 39 -17.84 -1.39 20.55
C VAL A 39 -19.10 -2.20 20.28
N ASN A 40 -18.99 -3.54 20.23
CA ASN A 40 -20.05 -4.44 19.77
C ASN A 40 -20.77 -5.20 20.91
N GLY A 41 -20.28 -5.12 22.15
CA GLY A 41 -20.80 -5.89 23.28
C GLY A 41 -20.44 -7.38 23.26
N THR A 42 -19.65 -7.81 22.27
CA THR A 42 -19.19 -9.20 22.05
C THR A 42 -17.82 -9.17 21.37
N THR A 43 -17.10 -10.28 21.38
CA THR A 43 -15.82 -10.42 20.65
C THR A 43 -16.03 -10.64 19.15
N GLU A 44 -17.27 -10.86 18.70
CA GLU A 44 -17.62 -11.09 17.31
C GLU A 44 -17.91 -9.78 16.56
N ALA A 45 -17.51 -9.70 15.29
CA ALA A 45 -17.89 -8.63 14.39
C ALA A 45 -18.34 -9.21 13.03
N GLN A 46 -19.28 -8.54 12.38
CA GLN A 46 -19.68 -8.83 11.01
C GLN A 46 -18.90 -7.92 10.08
N PHE A 47 -18.26 -8.48 9.04
CA PHE A 47 -17.63 -7.70 7.98
C PHE A 47 -17.96 -8.29 6.62
N GLY A 48 -18.80 -7.61 5.85
CA GLY A 48 -19.33 -8.14 4.60
C GLY A 48 -20.10 -9.44 4.85
N GLU A 49 -19.68 -10.53 4.19
CA GLU A 49 -20.24 -11.87 4.39
C GLU A 49 -19.58 -12.66 5.54
N HIS A 50 -18.45 -12.17 6.07
CA HIS A 50 -17.68 -12.88 7.09
C HIS A 50 -18.09 -12.49 8.50
N LYS A 51 -18.18 -13.52 9.36
CA LYS A 51 -18.28 -13.34 10.81
C LYS A 51 -16.91 -13.62 11.42
N ILE A 52 -16.26 -12.58 11.93
CA ILE A 52 -14.93 -12.65 12.56
C ILE A 52 -15.04 -12.62 14.08
N ASN A 53 -14.09 -13.25 14.76
CA ASN A 53 -14.03 -13.27 16.22
C ASN A 53 -12.65 -12.82 16.71
N PHE A 54 -12.63 -11.71 17.45
CA PHE A 54 -11.42 -11.14 18.07
C PHE A 54 -11.07 -11.79 19.41
N ARG A 55 -11.71 -12.90 19.78
CA ARG A 55 -11.35 -13.65 20.98
C ARG A 55 -10.04 -14.41 20.75
N ALA A 56 -9.10 -14.26 21.68
CA ALA A 56 -7.86 -15.01 21.70
C ALA A 56 -8.08 -16.53 21.90
N PRO A 57 -7.13 -17.39 21.48
CA PRO A 57 -5.88 -17.08 20.78
C PRO A 57 -6.06 -17.00 19.25
N TYR A 58 -5.26 -16.15 18.61
CA TYR A 58 -5.18 -16.07 17.15
C TYR A 58 -4.22 -17.14 16.61
N ALA A 59 -4.45 -17.56 15.36
CA ALA A 59 -3.50 -18.43 14.68
C ALA A 59 -2.16 -17.71 14.48
N ARG A 60 -1.06 -18.44 14.57
CA ARG A 60 0.30 -17.95 14.28
C ARG A 60 0.87 -18.80 13.17
N VAL A 61 1.16 -18.18 12.03
CA VAL A 61 1.63 -18.85 10.81
C VAL A 61 2.87 -18.12 10.31
N THR A 62 3.97 -18.83 10.07
CA THR A 62 5.16 -18.15 9.52
C THR A 62 4.91 -17.74 8.07
N MET A 63 5.55 -16.67 7.60
CA MET A 63 5.52 -16.25 6.18
C MET A 63 5.83 -17.43 5.24
N ARG A 64 6.87 -18.20 5.56
CA ARG A 64 7.24 -19.41 4.82
C ARG A 64 6.10 -20.44 4.78
N GLN A 65 5.51 -20.74 5.94
CA GLN A 65 4.44 -21.73 6.03
C GLN A 65 3.21 -21.30 5.25
N SER A 66 2.83 -20.02 5.33
CA SER A 66 1.74 -19.44 4.56
C SER A 66 1.91 -19.68 3.06
N ILE A 67 3.06 -19.29 2.51
CA ILE A 67 3.34 -19.45 1.08
C ILE A 67 3.34 -20.94 0.71
N LEU A 68 3.95 -21.80 1.53
CA LEU A 68 3.97 -23.24 1.29
C LEU A 68 2.56 -23.83 1.25
N ASP A 69 1.68 -23.46 2.18
CA ASP A 69 0.33 -24.00 2.29
C ASP A 69 -0.57 -23.58 1.12
N PHE A 70 -0.50 -22.33 0.68
CA PHE A 70 -1.36 -21.81 -0.38
C PHE A 70 -0.82 -22.01 -1.80
N THR A 71 0.49 -22.21 -1.96
CA THR A 71 1.12 -22.31 -3.29
C THR A 71 1.83 -23.64 -3.55
N GLY A 72 2.13 -24.42 -2.50
CA GLY A 72 2.97 -25.61 -2.58
C GLY A 72 4.46 -25.32 -2.80
N PHE A 73 4.87 -24.04 -2.83
CA PHE A 73 6.25 -23.62 -3.04
C PHE A 73 6.92 -23.27 -1.71
N ASP A 74 8.08 -23.88 -1.43
CA ASP A 74 8.89 -23.55 -0.26
C ASP A 74 9.95 -22.50 -0.61
N ILE A 75 9.86 -21.33 0.02
CA ILE A 75 10.79 -20.20 -0.17
C ILE A 75 12.15 -20.40 0.50
N SER A 76 12.30 -21.40 1.38
CA SER A 76 13.53 -21.59 2.15
C SER A 76 14.73 -21.93 1.27
N GLY A 77 15.83 -21.22 1.47
CA GLY A 77 17.09 -21.42 0.73
C GLY A 77 17.02 -21.05 -0.75
N LYS A 78 15.95 -20.41 -1.21
CA LYS A 78 15.77 -20.03 -2.61
C LYS A 78 16.55 -18.79 -3.00
N THR A 79 17.10 -18.81 -4.22
CA THR A 79 17.71 -17.62 -4.83
C THR A 79 16.64 -16.68 -5.36
N GLU A 80 17.03 -15.45 -5.67
CA GLU A 80 16.17 -14.45 -6.28
C GLU A 80 15.59 -14.95 -7.62
N GLU A 81 16.40 -15.61 -8.45
CA GLU A 81 15.97 -16.15 -9.74
C GLU A 81 14.94 -17.28 -9.57
N GLU A 82 15.12 -18.16 -8.59
CA GLU A 82 14.15 -19.22 -8.29
C GLU A 82 12.81 -18.64 -7.82
N LEU A 83 12.84 -17.63 -6.95
CA LEU A 83 11.64 -16.93 -6.48
C LEU A 83 10.93 -16.19 -7.62
N ARG A 84 11.70 -15.50 -8.47
CA ARG A 84 11.17 -14.80 -9.65
C ARG A 84 10.53 -15.77 -10.63
N ALA A 85 11.15 -16.92 -10.87
CA ALA A 85 10.59 -17.97 -11.71
C ALA A 85 9.28 -18.55 -11.11
N ALA A 86 9.26 -18.78 -9.80
CA ALA A 86 8.06 -19.24 -9.09
C ALA A 86 6.92 -18.22 -9.19
N ALA A 87 7.18 -16.94 -8.90
CA ALA A 87 6.21 -15.86 -9.01
C ALA A 87 5.63 -15.74 -10.44
N LYS A 88 6.49 -15.77 -11.47
CA LYS A 88 6.05 -15.80 -12.87
C LYS A 88 5.17 -17.02 -13.18
N GLY A 89 5.56 -18.19 -12.69
CA GLY A 89 4.78 -19.43 -12.82
C GLY A 89 3.40 -19.36 -12.15
N MET A 90 3.25 -18.52 -11.13
CA MET A 90 2.01 -18.24 -10.42
C MET A 90 1.18 -17.10 -11.06
N GLY A 91 1.66 -16.51 -12.17
CA GLY A 91 1.01 -15.39 -12.86
C GLY A 91 1.16 -14.04 -12.15
N ILE A 92 2.14 -13.91 -11.26
CA ILE A 92 2.44 -12.68 -10.51
C ILE A 92 3.35 -11.80 -11.37
N ALA A 93 3.03 -10.51 -11.46
CA ALA A 93 3.85 -9.55 -12.19
C ALA A 93 5.11 -9.24 -11.38
N VAL A 94 6.28 -9.56 -11.94
CA VAL A 94 7.58 -9.29 -11.35
C VAL A 94 8.56 -8.79 -12.41
N ASP A 95 9.41 -7.84 -12.06
CA ASP A 95 10.44 -7.27 -12.94
C ASP A 95 11.85 -7.77 -12.55
N GLU A 96 12.94 -7.12 -12.96
CA GLU A 96 14.32 -7.48 -12.59
C GLU A 96 14.88 -6.63 -11.44
N THR A 97 14.18 -5.56 -11.03
CA THR A 97 14.62 -4.67 -9.95
C THR A 97 14.16 -5.16 -8.58
N MET A 98 13.09 -5.97 -8.53
CA MET A 98 12.61 -6.61 -7.30
C MET A 98 13.63 -7.58 -6.71
N GLY A 99 14.15 -7.27 -5.52
CA GLY A 99 14.99 -8.19 -4.73
C GLY A 99 14.21 -9.35 -4.11
N LYS A 100 14.93 -10.27 -3.44
CA LYS A 100 14.35 -11.47 -2.80
C LYS A 100 13.20 -11.15 -1.84
N GLY A 101 13.36 -10.13 -1.00
CA GLY A 101 12.31 -9.67 -0.09
C GLY A 101 11.02 -9.27 -0.81
N LYS A 102 11.12 -8.37 -1.80
CA LYS A 102 9.95 -7.92 -2.58
C LYS A 102 9.27 -9.07 -3.33
N LEU A 103 10.04 -10.01 -3.88
CA LEU A 103 9.47 -11.20 -4.52
C LEU A 103 8.64 -12.07 -3.57
N ILE A 104 9.11 -12.25 -2.32
CA ILE A 104 8.37 -12.99 -1.29
C ILE A 104 7.09 -12.23 -0.91
N ASP A 105 7.18 -10.91 -0.78
CA ASP A 105 6.05 -10.02 -0.51
C ASP A 105 4.94 -10.16 -1.57
N GLU A 106 5.30 -10.06 -2.85
CA GLU A 106 4.37 -10.20 -3.97
C GLU A 106 3.72 -11.60 -4.01
N ILE A 107 4.48 -12.67 -3.73
CA ILE A 107 3.94 -14.02 -3.62
C ILE A 107 2.92 -14.12 -2.47
N PHE A 108 3.25 -13.54 -1.32
CA PHE A 108 2.36 -13.54 -0.17
C PHE A 108 1.09 -12.71 -0.43
N GLY A 109 1.23 -11.48 -0.91
CA GLY A 109 0.11 -10.58 -1.18
C GLY A 109 -0.89 -11.17 -2.18
N GLU A 110 -0.40 -11.70 -3.29
CA GLU A 110 -1.27 -12.22 -4.36
C GLU A 110 -1.87 -13.60 -4.05
N LYS A 111 -1.17 -14.48 -3.31
CA LYS A 111 -1.59 -15.87 -3.13
C LYS A 111 -2.05 -16.22 -1.72
N CYS A 112 -1.66 -15.45 -0.72
CA CYS A 112 -1.86 -15.82 0.68
C CYS A 112 -2.76 -14.82 1.41
N GLU A 113 -2.47 -13.51 1.33
CA GLU A 113 -3.08 -12.46 2.16
C GLU A 113 -4.61 -12.58 2.21
N GLY A 114 -5.26 -12.67 1.04
CA GLY A 114 -6.72 -12.74 0.91
C GLY A 114 -7.40 -13.94 1.57
N ASN A 115 -6.66 -14.99 1.94
CA ASN A 115 -7.23 -16.19 2.54
C ASN A 115 -7.40 -16.09 4.07
N TYR A 116 -6.76 -15.12 4.72
CA TYR A 116 -6.78 -14.96 6.17
C TYR A 116 -8.02 -14.19 6.66
N ILE A 117 -9.14 -14.92 6.79
CA ILE A 117 -10.41 -14.32 7.22
C ILE A 117 -10.46 -14.06 8.73
N GLN A 118 -10.14 -15.07 9.55
CA GLN A 118 -10.05 -14.89 11.01
C GLN A 118 -8.72 -14.19 11.37
N PRO A 119 -8.67 -13.47 12.51
CA PRO A 119 -7.43 -12.88 13.01
C PRO A 119 -6.29 -13.90 13.05
N THR A 120 -5.25 -13.63 12.28
CA THR A 120 -4.09 -14.51 12.13
C THR A 120 -2.81 -13.68 12.10
N PHE A 121 -1.88 -14.00 12.99
CA PHE A 121 -0.53 -13.45 12.96
C PHE A 121 0.29 -14.18 11.89
N ILE A 122 0.80 -13.42 10.93
CA ILE A 122 1.85 -13.87 10.03
C ILE A 122 3.17 -13.48 10.66
N THR A 123 4.09 -14.42 10.86
CA THR A 123 5.31 -14.21 11.64
C THR A 123 6.58 -14.51 10.85
N ASP A 124 7.71 -14.03 11.38
CA ASP A 124 9.07 -14.41 10.99
C ASP A 124 9.39 -14.03 9.55
N TYR A 125 9.29 -12.72 9.27
CA TYR A 125 9.55 -12.14 7.95
C TYR A 125 11.05 -12.17 7.62
N PRO A 126 11.43 -12.30 6.34
CA PRO A 126 12.81 -12.17 5.90
C PRO A 126 13.46 -10.86 6.35
N LYS A 127 14.74 -10.92 6.72
CA LYS A 127 15.52 -9.77 7.19
C LYS A 127 15.58 -8.63 6.16
N GLU A 128 15.69 -8.97 4.89
CA GLU A 128 15.74 -8.00 3.79
C GLU A 128 14.49 -7.13 3.67
N MET A 129 13.33 -7.62 4.13
CA MET A 129 12.04 -6.90 4.10
C MET A 129 11.80 -6.05 5.36
N SER A 130 12.71 -6.14 6.34
CA SER A 130 12.41 -5.76 7.72
C SER A 130 13.58 -4.93 8.31
N PRO A 131 13.85 -3.73 7.75
CA PRO A 131 15.07 -2.95 8.04
C PRO A 131 15.17 -2.44 9.47
N LEU A 132 14.06 -2.37 10.21
CA LEU A 132 13.99 -1.90 11.59
C LEU A 132 13.76 -3.05 12.60
N CYS A 133 13.62 -4.29 12.12
CA CYS A 133 13.23 -5.41 12.95
C CYS A 133 14.45 -6.21 13.39
N LYS A 134 14.51 -6.57 14.66
CA LYS A 134 15.60 -7.39 15.20
C LYS A 134 15.66 -8.75 14.49
N SER A 135 16.87 -9.22 14.20
CA SER A 135 17.08 -10.57 13.67
C SER A 135 16.49 -11.63 14.60
N HIS A 136 15.90 -12.66 14.01
CA HIS A 136 15.25 -13.73 14.75
C HIS A 136 16.28 -14.54 15.56
N ARG A 137 15.97 -14.83 16.82
CA ARG A 137 16.91 -15.42 17.78
C ARG A 137 17.45 -16.81 17.39
N ASN A 138 16.73 -17.53 16.53
CA ASN A 138 17.10 -18.88 16.08
C ASN A 138 17.49 -18.94 14.60
N ASP A 139 17.21 -17.90 13.81
CA ASP A 139 17.48 -17.87 12.37
C ASP A 139 17.83 -16.43 11.94
N PRO A 140 19.11 -16.11 11.69
CA PRO A 140 19.53 -14.74 11.38
C PRO A 140 19.01 -14.21 10.04
N GLU A 141 18.53 -15.09 9.15
CA GLU A 141 17.92 -14.71 7.86
C GLU A 141 16.49 -14.16 8.03
N LEU A 142 15.88 -14.38 9.20
CA LEU A 142 14.54 -13.94 9.56
C LEU A 142 14.60 -12.83 10.62
N THR A 143 13.45 -12.22 10.87
CA THR A 143 13.27 -11.19 11.89
C THR A 143 12.13 -11.52 12.81
N GLU A 144 12.20 -11.03 14.05
CA GLU A 144 11.11 -11.12 15.02
C GLU A 144 10.03 -10.08 14.71
N ARG A 145 9.37 -10.25 13.57
CA ARG A 145 8.29 -9.40 13.06
C ARG A 145 7.01 -10.23 12.91
N PHE A 146 5.88 -9.60 13.15
CA PHE A 146 4.59 -10.11 12.73
C PHE A 146 3.72 -9.02 12.12
N GLU A 147 2.82 -9.46 11.24
CA GLU A 147 1.66 -8.69 10.83
C GLU A 147 0.39 -9.44 11.25
N LEU A 148 -0.68 -8.69 11.52
CA LEU A 148 -1.98 -9.26 11.85
C LEU A 148 -2.92 -9.10 10.67
N MET A 149 -3.35 -10.22 10.10
CA MET A 149 -4.31 -10.29 9.00
C MET A 149 -5.72 -10.55 9.54
N VAL A 150 -6.71 -9.79 9.04
CA VAL A 150 -8.14 -9.97 9.30
C VAL A 150 -8.92 -9.70 8.01
N CYS A 151 -9.83 -10.58 7.63
CA CYS A 151 -10.59 -10.47 6.38
C CYS A 151 -9.71 -10.20 5.14
N GLY A 152 -8.55 -10.83 5.08
CA GLY A 152 -7.61 -10.71 3.98
C GLY A 152 -6.93 -9.35 3.86
N LYS A 153 -6.82 -8.61 4.97
CA LYS A 153 -6.10 -7.33 5.04
C LYS A 153 -5.30 -7.23 6.34
N GLU A 154 -4.15 -6.61 6.24
CA GLU A 154 -3.33 -6.25 7.39
C GLU A 154 -4.04 -5.18 8.26
N ILE A 155 -4.05 -5.36 9.58
CA ILE A 155 -4.53 -4.34 10.53
C ILE A 155 -3.46 -3.87 11.51
N ALA A 156 -2.37 -4.63 11.66
CA ALA A 156 -1.28 -4.29 12.53
C ALA A 156 0.04 -4.87 12.03
N ASN A 157 1.13 -4.16 12.32
CA ASN A 157 2.50 -4.60 12.10
C ASN A 157 3.29 -4.34 13.38
N ALA A 158 4.11 -5.30 13.78
CA ALA A 158 4.82 -5.24 15.05
C ALA A 158 6.10 -6.07 15.01
N TYR A 159 7.05 -5.72 15.85
CA TYR A 159 8.32 -6.43 15.90
C TYR A 159 9.03 -6.23 17.23
N SER A 160 10.02 -7.08 17.48
CA SER A 160 11.11 -6.76 18.39
C SER A 160 11.99 -5.70 17.70
N GLU A 161 12.17 -4.55 18.33
CA GLU A 161 12.90 -3.41 17.77
C GLU A 161 14.38 -3.73 17.58
N LEU A 162 14.93 -3.33 16.43
CA LEU A 162 16.37 -3.36 16.21
C LEU A 162 17.02 -2.24 17.03
N ASN A 163 17.75 -2.66 18.07
CA ASN A 163 18.42 -1.74 19.00
C ASN A 163 19.94 -1.77 18.90
N ASP A 164 20.49 -2.49 17.92
CA ASP A 164 21.93 -2.48 17.60
C ASP A 164 22.20 -1.37 16.56
N PRO A 165 22.90 -0.28 16.95
CA PRO A 165 23.18 0.83 16.03
C PRO A 165 24.09 0.44 14.86
N ILE A 166 24.90 -0.61 15.01
CA ILE A 166 25.81 -1.09 13.95
C ILE A 166 25.00 -1.81 12.88
N ASP A 167 24.18 -2.81 13.26
CA ASP A 167 23.27 -3.49 12.31
C ASP A 167 22.26 -2.50 11.71
N GLN A 168 21.74 -1.54 12.48
CA GLN A 168 20.82 -0.55 11.95
C GLN A 168 21.45 0.33 10.86
N ARG A 169 22.73 0.71 11.02
CA ARG A 169 23.47 1.46 10.00
C ARG A 169 23.63 0.63 8.72
N GLU A 170 24.07 -0.62 8.85
CA GLU A 170 24.24 -1.53 7.71
C GLU A 170 22.92 -1.71 6.92
N ARG A 171 21.78 -1.80 7.64
CA ARG A 171 20.46 -1.89 7.01
C ARG A 171 20.04 -0.61 6.29
N PHE A 172 20.36 0.57 6.84
CA PHE A 172 20.12 1.82 6.12
C PHE A 172 20.99 1.95 4.86
N GLU A 173 22.26 1.54 4.92
CA GLU A 173 23.14 1.52 3.75
C GLU A 173 22.59 0.60 2.65
N GLU A 174 22.05 -0.57 3.02
CA GLU A 174 21.39 -1.47 2.08
C GLU A 174 20.10 -0.88 1.48
N GLN A 175 19.27 -0.22 2.31
CA GLN A 175 18.05 0.45 1.82
C GLN A 175 18.38 1.55 0.81
N VAL A 176 19.42 2.36 1.05
CA VAL A 176 19.89 3.37 0.09
C VAL A 176 20.36 2.69 -1.21
N ARG A 177 21.07 1.56 -1.13
CA ARG A 177 21.49 0.79 -2.31
C ARG A 177 20.31 0.25 -3.12
N LEU A 178 19.22 -0.16 -2.46
CA LEU A 178 18.00 -0.60 -3.12
C LEU A 178 17.27 0.58 -3.78
N ALA A 179 17.19 1.72 -3.11
CA ALA A 179 16.62 2.94 -3.68
C ALA A 179 17.39 3.41 -4.93
N GLU A 180 18.73 3.33 -4.92
CA GLU A 180 19.57 3.63 -6.10
C GLU A 180 19.32 2.67 -7.28
N LYS A 181 18.82 1.47 -7.02
CA LYS A 181 18.41 0.49 -8.05
C LYS A 181 16.99 0.72 -8.58
N GLY A 182 16.28 1.72 -8.06
CA GLY A 182 14.92 2.08 -8.49
C GLY A 182 13.81 1.45 -7.65
N ASP A 183 14.10 1.02 -6.42
CA ASP A 183 13.06 0.69 -5.45
C ASP A 183 12.51 1.98 -4.82
N ASP A 184 11.36 2.43 -5.30
CA ASP A 184 10.71 3.67 -4.83
C ASP A 184 10.20 3.58 -3.38
N GLU A 185 10.10 2.36 -2.80
CA GLU A 185 9.65 2.14 -1.42
C GLU A 185 10.83 2.13 -0.41
N ALA A 186 12.06 1.98 -0.90
CA ALA A 186 13.24 1.91 -0.05
C ALA A 186 13.68 3.28 0.48
N GLY A 187 14.26 3.30 1.69
CA GLY A 187 14.74 4.52 2.33
C GLY A 187 15.83 5.23 1.52
N GLN A 188 15.60 6.49 1.12
CA GLN A 188 16.51 7.25 0.27
C GLN A 188 17.67 7.93 1.01
N PHE A 189 17.67 7.93 2.34
CA PHE A 189 18.70 8.57 3.15
C PHE A 189 18.93 7.83 4.47
N ILE A 190 20.11 8.05 5.05
CA ILE A 190 20.47 7.53 6.38
C ILE A 190 20.14 8.58 7.43
N ASP A 191 19.24 8.26 8.36
CA ASP A 191 18.95 9.12 9.50
C ASP A 191 20.06 9.03 10.56
N GLN A 192 20.99 9.98 10.51
CA GLN A 192 22.13 10.02 11.43
C GLN A 192 21.71 10.39 12.86
N ASP A 193 20.59 11.11 13.05
CA ASP A 193 20.14 11.48 14.40
C ASP A 193 19.49 10.28 15.10
N PHE A 194 18.71 9.49 14.35
CA PHE A 194 18.18 8.21 14.84
C PHE A 194 19.29 7.22 15.21
N LEU A 195 20.31 7.05 14.35
CA LEU A 195 21.46 6.19 14.66
C LEU A 195 22.19 6.67 15.92
N ARG A 196 22.42 7.98 16.04
CA ARG A 196 23.04 8.56 17.24
C ARG A 196 22.20 8.31 18.49
N ALA A 197 20.87 8.37 18.40
CA ALA A 197 19.99 8.04 19.52
C ALA A 197 20.15 6.58 19.95
N LEU A 198 20.24 5.64 19.01
CA LEU A 198 20.51 4.22 19.29
C LEU A 198 21.89 4.00 19.94
N GLU A 199 22.91 4.77 19.53
CA GLU A 199 24.27 4.72 20.10
C GLU A 199 24.31 5.12 21.59
N TYR A 200 23.38 5.95 22.08
CA TYR A 200 23.23 6.20 23.52
C TYR A 200 22.65 5.01 24.29
N GLY A 201 22.00 4.09 23.60
CA GLY A 201 21.46 2.86 24.13
C GLY A 201 19.93 2.85 24.20
N MET A 202 19.31 2.10 23.29
CA MET A 202 17.90 1.72 23.39
C MET A 202 17.78 0.35 24.08
N PRO A 203 16.97 0.19 25.15
CA PRO A 203 16.74 -1.12 25.75
C PRO A 203 16.04 -2.05 24.75
N PRO A 204 16.11 -3.38 24.92
CA PRO A 204 15.26 -4.30 24.16
C PRO A 204 13.82 -3.82 24.24
N THR A 205 13.15 -3.65 23.10
CA THR A 205 11.83 -3.02 23.01
C THR A 205 11.01 -3.77 21.99
N SER A 206 9.69 -3.78 22.13
CA SER A 206 8.79 -4.20 21.07
C SER A 206 7.85 -3.05 20.70
N GLY A 207 7.74 -2.78 19.41
CA GLY A 207 6.82 -1.82 18.82
C GLY A 207 5.62 -2.51 18.18
N LEU A 208 4.52 -1.77 18.09
CA LEU A 208 3.28 -2.16 17.42
C LEU A 208 2.67 -0.92 16.78
N GLY A 209 2.40 -1.01 15.48
CA GLY A 209 1.54 -0.10 14.74
C GLY A 209 0.18 -0.77 14.45
N ILE A 210 -0.91 -0.04 14.64
CA ILE A 210 -2.27 -0.46 14.24
C ILE A 210 -2.87 0.58 13.28
N GLY A 211 -3.34 0.12 12.13
CA GLY A 211 -4.15 0.93 11.21
C GLY A 211 -5.56 1.12 11.77
N MET A 212 -5.79 2.26 12.42
CA MET A 212 -7.03 2.52 13.15
C MET A 212 -8.25 2.57 12.22
N ASP A 213 -8.13 3.14 11.02
CA ASP A 213 -9.24 3.20 10.07
C ASP A 213 -9.69 1.80 9.64
N ARG A 214 -8.74 0.89 9.36
CA ARG A 214 -9.06 -0.50 9.03
C ARG A 214 -9.69 -1.22 10.22
N LEU A 215 -9.18 -1.03 11.44
CA LEU A 215 -9.80 -1.60 12.63
C LEU A 215 -11.25 -1.13 12.81
N ILE A 216 -11.51 0.17 12.62
CA ILE A 216 -12.87 0.73 12.68
C ILE A 216 -13.75 0.14 11.58
N MET A 217 -13.25 0.01 10.34
CA MET A 217 -13.96 -0.63 9.23
C MET A 217 -14.46 -2.03 9.62
N PHE A 218 -13.57 -2.86 10.20
CA PHE A 218 -13.91 -4.22 10.60
C PHE A 218 -14.89 -4.30 11.77
N LEU A 219 -14.73 -3.43 12.78
CA LEU A 219 -15.62 -3.42 13.94
C LEU A 219 -17.02 -2.88 13.61
N THR A 220 -17.13 -2.01 12.60
CA THR A 220 -18.38 -1.30 12.23
C THR A 220 -19.05 -1.81 10.95
N ASN A 221 -18.53 -2.89 10.35
CA ASN A 221 -19.04 -3.47 9.10
C ASN A 221 -19.04 -2.50 7.91
N ASN A 222 -17.99 -1.68 7.78
CA ASN A 222 -17.85 -0.69 6.72
C ASN A 222 -16.79 -1.14 5.69
N PRO A 223 -17.18 -1.56 4.47
CA PRO A 223 -16.28 -2.18 3.51
C PRO A 223 -15.47 -1.18 2.67
N SER A 224 -15.45 0.09 3.06
CA SER A 224 -14.70 1.17 2.40
C SER A 224 -14.17 2.12 3.47
N ILE A 225 -12.89 2.48 3.39
CA ILE A 225 -12.26 3.45 4.30
C ILE A 225 -12.95 4.82 4.26
N GLN A 226 -13.58 5.16 3.15
CA GLN A 226 -14.31 6.41 2.99
C GLN A 226 -15.54 6.51 3.90
N GLU A 227 -16.07 5.37 4.36
CA GLU A 227 -17.25 5.33 5.27
C GLU A 227 -16.87 5.56 6.74
N VAL A 228 -15.58 5.47 7.07
CA VAL A 228 -15.06 5.69 8.43
C VAL A 228 -14.29 7.01 8.59
N LEU A 229 -14.20 7.79 7.51
CA LEU A 229 -13.57 9.10 7.47
C LEU A 229 -14.62 10.19 7.21
N PHE A 230 -14.60 11.27 7.99
CA PHE A 230 -15.53 12.40 7.75
C PHE A 230 -15.24 13.14 6.43
N PHE A 231 -13.97 13.23 6.05
CA PHE A 231 -13.50 13.93 4.85
C PHE A 231 -12.47 13.09 4.10
N PRO A 232 -12.89 12.00 3.43
CA PRO A 232 -11.98 11.21 2.61
C PRO A 232 -11.46 12.03 1.43
N GLN A 233 -10.26 11.71 0.92
CA GLN A 233 -9.73 12.37 -0.26
C GLN A 233 -10.65 12.08 -1.46
N MET A 234 -11.18 13.14 -2.05
CA MET A 234 -11.98 13.03 -3.27
C MET A 234 -11.10 13.27 -4.49
N ARG A 235 -11.47 12.66 -5.62
CA ARG A 235 -10.92 13.08 -6.92
C ARG A 235 -11.38 14.51 -7.20
N PRO A 236 -10.52 15.39 -7.74
CA PRO A 236 -10.95 16.71 -8.18
C PRO A 236 -12.17 16.62 -9.08
N GLU A 237 -13.13 17.51 -8.90
CA GLU A 237 -14.27 17.59 -9.79
C GLU A 237 -13.79 17.84 -11.23
N ALA A 238 -14.25 17.02 -12.16
CA ALA A 238 -14.07 17.30 -13.56
C ALA A 238 -14.86 18.58 -13.88
N LYS A 239 -14.15 19.69 -14.14
CA LYS A 239 -14.80 20.92 -14.60
C LYS A 239 -15.55 20.60 -15.88
N LYS A 240 -16.88 20.61 -15.81
CA LYS A 240 -17.71 20.46 -17.01
C LYS A 240 -17.38 21.61 -17.94
N LEU A 241 -16.84 21.31 -19.11
CA LEU A 241 -16.54 22.29 -20.14
C LEU A 241 -17.84 23.00 -20.55
N THR A 242 -18.04 24.22 -20.07
CA THR A 242 -19.16 25.07 -20.48
C THR A 242 -18.79 25.73 -21.79
N LEU A 243 -19.08 25.04 -22.89
CA LEU A 243 -18.82 25.53 -24.24
C LEU A 243 -20.00 26.37 -24.74
N SER A 244 -19.71 27.52 -25.36
CA SER A 244 -20.70 28.25 -26.17
C SER A 244 -21.11 27.46 -27.41
N ASP A 245 -22.20 27.82 -28.09
CA ASP A 245 -22.68 27.05 -29.25
C ASP A 245 -21.64 26.98 -30.38
N ASN A 246 -20.84 28.05 -30.56
CA ASN A 246 -19.74 28.06 -31.53
C ASN A 246 -18.61 27.11 -31.10
N GLU A 247 -18.28 27.07 -29.80
CA GLU A 247 -17.22 26.22 -29.25
C GLU A 247 -17.62 24.74 -29.30
N LYS A 248 -18.90 24.42 -29.03
CA LYS A 248 -19.42 23.06 -29.16
C LYS A 248 -19.28 22.53 -30.58
N VAL A 249 -19.63 23.34 -31.59
CA VAL A 249 -19.51 22.91 -33.00
C VAL A 249 -18.07 22.53 -33.33
N ILE A 250 -17.10 23.34 -32.93
CA ILE A 250 -15.67 23.05 -33.19
C ILE A 250 -15.21 21.82 -32.40
N TYR A 251 -15.57 21.73 -31.11
CA TYR A 251 -15.22 20.61 -30.23
C TYR A 251 -15.82 19.29 -30.69
N ASP A 252 -17.07 19.28 -31.14
CA ASP A 252 -17.79 18.07 -31.59
C ASP A 252 -17.21 17.51 -32.90
N ILE A 253 -16.64 18.35 -33.76
CA ILE A 253 -15.94 17.91 -34.97
C ILE A 253 -14.59 17.28 -34.60
N LEU A 254 -13.78 17.97 -33.79
CA LEU A 254 -12.46 17.46 -33.40
C LEU A 254 -12.52 16.25 -32.46
N SER A 255 -13.49 16.16 -31.58
CA SER A 255 -13.65 14.98 -30.70
C SER A 255 -13.93 13.68 -31.47
N LYS A 256 -14.49 13.77 -32.68
CA LYS A 256 -14.74 12.61 -33.57
C LYS A 256 -13.49 12.22 -34.37
N GLU A 257 -12.81 13.20 -34.94
CA GLU A 257 -11.68 12.98 -35.85
C GLU A 257 -10.32 12.93 -35.14
N LYS A 258 -10.25 13.36 -33.87
CA LYS A 258 -9.08 13.44 -32.97
C LYS A 258 -7.95 14.37 -33.42
N GLU A 259 -7.79 14.58 -34.73
CA GLU A 259 -6.80 15.47 -35.31
C GLU A 259 -7.27 15.92 -36.70
N MET A 260 -7.24 17.22 -37.00
CA MET A 260 -7.66 17.74 -38.31
C MET A 260 -6.87 18.98 -38.70
N HIS A 261 -6.61 19.18 -40.00
CA HIS A 261 -5.99 20.41 -40.48
C HIS A 261 -6.89 21.63 -40.22
N LEU A 262 -6.29 22.75 -39.79
CA LEU A 262 -7.03 23.93 -39.32
C LEU A 262 -8.03 24.48 -40.35
N ASN A 263 -7.65 24.50 -41.63
CA ASN A 263 -8.51 25.01 -42.70
C ASN A 263 -9.72 24.09 -42.94
N ASP A 264 -9.51 22.77 -42.87
CA ASP A 264 -10.59 21.79 -43.08
C ASP A 264 -11.59 21.85 -41.93
N LEU A 265 -11.09 22.03 -40.71
CA LEU A 265 -11.93 22.23 -39.53
C LEU A 265 -12.74 23.53 -39.63
N LYS A 266 -12.13 24.61 -40.15
CA LYS A 266 -12.80 25.89 -40.35
C LYS A 266 -13.95 25.78 -41.35
N ASP A 267 -13.70 25.08 -42.45
CA ASP A 267 -14.69 24.87 -43.50
C ASP A 267 -15.83 23.96 -43.02
N GLN A 268 -15.51 22.91 -42.25
CA GLN A 268 -16.51 21.99 -41.68
C GLN A 268 -17.35 22.63 -40.57
N ALA A 269 -16.76 23.50 -39.75
CA ALA A 269 -17.49 24.18 -38.67
C ALA A 269 -18.58 25.12 -39.22
N GLY A 270 -18.44 25.63 -40.46
CA GLY A 270 -19.45 26.46 -41.11
C GLY A 270 -19.73 27.78 -40.37
N LEU A 271 -18.85 28.20 -39.45
CA LEU A 271 -18.98 29.40 -38.64
C LEU A 271 -18.55 30.64 -39.44
N SER A 272 -19.16 31.80 -39.16
CA SER A 272 -18.62 33.06 -39.70
C SER A 272 -17.20 33.31 -39.15
N ASN A 273 -16.37 34.06 -39.89
CA ASN A 273 -15.00 34.37 -39.46
C ASN A 273 -14.92 34.87 -38.00
N LYS A 274 -15.86 35.76 -37.60
CA LYS A 274 -15.92 36.28 -36.23
C LYS A 274 -16.27 35.21 -35.20
N GLN A 275 -17.20 34.30 -35.50
CA GLN A 275 -17.59 33.21 -34.60
C GLN A 275 -16.48 32.16 -34.47
N TRP A 276 -15.83 31.85 -35.59
CA TRP A 276 -14.66 30.96 -35.64
C TRP A 276 -13.52 31.49 -34.78
N ASP A 277 -13.12 32.75 -34.98
CA ASP A 277 -11.99 33.35 -34.26
C ASP A 277 -12.26 33.40 -32.74
N LEU A 278 -13.50 33.68 -32.34
CA LEU A 278 -13.92 33.64 -30.93
C LEU A 278 -13.90 32.23 -30.36
N GLY A 279 -14.42 31.25 -31.10
CA GLY A 279 -14.52 29.85 -30.66
C GLY A 279 -13.14 29.19 -30.52
N ILE A 280 -12.28 29.29 -31.53
CA ILE A 280 -10.91 28.72 -31.48
C ILE A 280 -10.11 29.37 -30.35
N LYS A 281 -10.14 30.70 -30.24
CA LYS A 281 -9.40 31.40 -29.18
C LYS A 281 -9.88 31.00 -27.79
N ALA A 282 -11.18 30.77 -27.59
CA ALA A 282 -11.73 30.32 -26.32
C ALA A 282 -11.30 28.88 -26.01
N LEU A 283 -11.41 27.96 -26.96
CA LEU A 283 -11.03 26.55 -26.80
C LEU A 283 -9.52 26.36 -26.53
N THR A 284 -8.66 27.08 -27.26
CA THR A 284 -7.22 27.07 -26.99
C THR A 284 -6.90 27.68 -25.62
N LYS A 285 -7.59 28.74 -25.19
CA LYS A 285 -7.41 29.31 -23.84
C LYS A 285 -7.85 28.34 -22.74
N MET A 286 -8.83 27.48 -23.00
CA MET A 286 -9.28 26.43 -22.09
C MET A 286 -8.34 25.20 -22.12
N ALA A 287 -7.27 25.21 -22.92
CA ALA A 287 -6.40 24.07 -23.18
C ALA A 287 -7.17 22.81 -23.64
N VAL A 288 -8.29 23.03 -24.34
CA VAL A 288 -9.12 21.97 -24.91
C VAL A 288 -8.59 21.54 -26.27
N LEU A 289 -8.00 22.50 -27.00
CA LEU A 289 -7.46 22.30 -28.34
C LEU A 289 -6.07 22.92 -28.49
N ASP A 290 -5.19 22.24 -29.21
CA ASP A 290 -3.83 22.71 -29.54
C ASP A 290 -3.55 22.68 -31.04
N LEU A 291 -2.85 23.71 -31.53
CA LEU A 291 -2.39 23.79 -32.92
C LEU A 291 -0.92 23.37 -33.01
N ILE A 292 -0.65 22.23 -33.64
CA ILE A 292 0.71 21.71 -33.85
C ILE A 292 0.92 21.48 -35.34
N ASN A 293 1.88 22.20 -35.94
CA ASN A 293 2.24 22.05 -37.36
C ASN A 293 1.05 22.17 -38.34
N GLY A 294 0.08 23.04 -38.06
CA GLY A 294 -1.10 23.26 -38.90
C GLY A 294 -2.28 22.31 -38.63
N MET A 295 -2.10 21.33 -37.74
CA MET A 295 -3.15 20.41 -37.31
C MET A 295 -3.67 20.78 -35.91
N MET A 296 -4.99 20.82 -35.78
CA MET A 296 -5.70 21.00 -34.52
C MET A 296 -5.94 19.63 -33.89
N LYS A 297 -5.59 19.51 -32.61
CA LYS A 297 -5.82 18.35 -31.75
C LYS A 297 -6.69 18.74 -30.57
#